data_AF-A0A3N1TPA0-F1
#
_entry.id   AF-A0A3N1TPA0-F1
#
_cell.length_a   1.000
_cell.length_b   1.000
_cell.length_c   1.000
_cell.angle_alpha   90.00
_cell.angle_beta   90.00
_cell.angle_gamma   90.00
#
_symmetry.space_group_name_H-M   'P 1'
#
loop_
_entity.id
_entity.type
_entity.pdbx_description
1 polymer ?
#
loop_
_entity_poly.entity_id
_entity_poly.type
_entity_poly.pdbx_seq_one_letter_code
_entity_poly.pdbx_strand_id
1 'polypeptide(L)'
;MTSDPTNRPAVSPRPGFALDVVGIGALNLDYITHSDRERGSERGKDTERPTPLVERIAGLLDAGRPAPEWGTESAVDEATVYAALEAVNAASLQTSLGGSAYNAIHTLAQLQLDLRLGYVGVAGRVPGPGLSAVQQMEALGVDHSFVFRDDEHLCGVCFSFTEDGERTLLTHAGANAAMADHLDRSFDELVAYLSDARVIHVTSFLDDRTPAQLLALLTAVKRASPHTLISVDPGHVWSAQPTPETEAIVALADYLLLNHREFHELGRRTDQDTEADVAARLLDRVTGDRSVIVVKRRAGIQSWRRERGKALDDFYSQAVLPDDQVEDATGAGDVFAAGLIAVITGDRLQVELGSLLGMALARHKLRYVGSHGHGQFAEVTRDFIRSLDAARRTAGRPVGVFVAHGRNPEWLAVKAFVERRFGLPVYSFESDAWGSRQVTEALADYMQRCSFAICVLTAEDTTGDGHLVARQNVIHEIGLFQGHCGFDRVLVLAEEGCESVPAVAAPYTITFPRNAIDKTFWHLDRALRTHGFERT
;
A
#
# COMPACT_ATOMS: atom_id res chain seq x y z
N MET A 1 15.67 -24.03 19.99
CA MET A 1 14.38 -23.62 20.57
C MET A 1 13.55 -23.09 19.43
N THR A 2 12.62 -23.90 18.96
CA THR A 2 11.65 -23.60 17.90
C THR A 2 10.59 -22.65 18.47
N SER A 3 10.51 -21.44 17.93
CA SER A 3 9.46 -20.48 18.27
C SER A 3 8.14 -20.92 17.62
N ASP A 4 7.19 -21.30 18.46
CA ASP A 4 5.82 -21.66 18.11
C ASP A 4 5.07 -20.42 17.55
N PRO A 5 4.48 -20.49 16.34
CA PRO A 5 3.78 -19.36 15.71
C PRO A 5 2.42 -19.04 16.34
N THR A 6 1.96 -19.81 17.32
CA THR A 6 0.62 -19.67 17.94
C THR A 6 0.53 -18.60 19.03
N ASN A 7 1.63 -17.95 19.43
CA ASN A 7 1.63 -16.99 20.52
C ASN A 7 1.72 -15.53 20.02
N ARG A 8 0.74 -15.11 19.20
CA ARG A 8 0.48 -13.68 18.98
C ARG A 8 -0.43 -13.17 20.10
N PRO A 9 -0.13 -12.04 20.75
CA PRO A 9 -1.01 -11.47 21.77
C PRO A 9 -2.38 -11.18 21.16
N ALA A 10 -3.44 -11.65 21.83
CA ALA A 10 -4.81 -11.38 21.40
C ALA A 10 -5.06 -9.87 21.39
N VAL A 11 -5.32 -9.32 20.20
CA VAL A 11 -5.65 -7.90 20.01
C VAL A 11 -7.03 -7.67 20.66
N SER A 12 -7.04 -6.98 21.79
CA SER A 12 -8.28 -6.62 22.48
C SER A 12 -9.09 -5.62 21.63
N PRO A 13 -10.41 -5.85 21.43
CA PRO A 13 -11.27 -4.93 20.69
C PRO A 13 -11.24 -3.51 21.27
N ARG A 14 -11.25 -2.49 20.40
CA ARG A 14 -11.62 -1.13 20.79
C ARG A 14 -13.13 -1.05 21.06
N PRO A 15 -13.59 -0.11 21.91
CA PRO A 15 -15.01 0.13 22.09
C PRO A 15 -15.60 0.69 20.78
N GLY A 16 -16.31 -0.14 20.02
CA GLY A 16 -17.12 0.27 18.88
C GLY A 16 -17.07 -0.62 17.63
N PHE A 17 -15.96 -1.32 17.35
CA PHE A 17 -15.83 -2.20 16.18
C PHE A 17 -15.12 -3.52 16.53
N ALA A 18 -15.66 -4.64 16.05
CA ALA A 18 -15.08 -5.98 16.22
C ALA A 18 -14.08 -6.35 15.10
N LEU A 19 -14.19 -5.73 13.92
CA LEU A 19 -13.30 -5.96 12.78
C LEU A 19 -12.76 -4.64 12.22
N ASP A 20 -11.53 -4.65 11.72
CA ASP A 20 -10.90 -3.48 11.12
C ASP A 20 -11.25 -3.36 9.65
N VAL A 21 -11.17 -4.46 8.90
CA VAL A 21 -11.48 -4.50 7.47
C VAL A 21 -12.21 -5.80 7.13
N VAL A 22 -13.32 -5.71 6.39
CA VAL A 22 -13.97 -6.87 5.78
C VAL A 22 -13.98 -6.73 4.27
N GLY A 23 -13.45 -7.73 3.55
CA GLY A 23 -13.54 -7.81 2.10
C GLY A 23 -14.83 -8.51 1.66
N ILE A 24 -15.46 -8.02 0.60
CA ILE A 24 -16.59 -8.67 -0.08
C ILE A 24 -16.26 -8.74 -1.57
N GLY A 25 -16.12 -9.95 -2.10
CA GLY A 25 -15.80 -10.13 -3.51
C GLY A 25 -15.78 -11.59 -3.95
N ALA A 26 -15.52 -11.78 -5.24
CA ALA A 26 -15.39 -13.10 -5.83
C ALA A 26 -14.09 -13.80 -5.37
N LEU A 27 -14.16 -15.11 -5.21
CA LEU A 27 -13.00 -15.98 -4.99
C LEU A 27 -12.73 -16.77 -6.28
N ASN A 28 -11.58 -16.52 -6.89
CA ASN A 28 -11.20 -17.07 -8.18
C ASN A 28 -9.94 -17.93 -8.07
N LEU A 29 -9.75 -18.77 -9.08
CA LEU A 29 -8.48 -19.38 -9.44
C LEU A 29 -7.95 -18.66 -10.68
N ASP A 30 -6.84 -17.97 -10.51
CA ASP A 30 -6.21 -17.19 -11.56
C ASP A 30 -5.21 -18.06 -12.31
N TYR A 31 -5.31 -18.05 -13.63
CA TYR A 31 -4.38 -18.67 -14.56
C TYR A 31 -3.68 -17.58 -15.37
N ILE A 32 -2.38 -17.45 -15.20
CA ILE A 32 -1.59 -16.39 -15.82
C ILE A 32 -0.62 -17.03 -16.83
N THR A 33 -0.58 -16.48 -18.03
CA THR A 33 0.42 -16.82 -19.04
C THR A 33 0.98 -15.55 -19.68
N HIS A 34 2.29 -15.50 -19.85
CA HIS A 34 2.95 -14.46 -20.64
C HIS A 34 3.31 -15.05 -21.99
N SER A 35 2.61 -14.65 -23.06
CA SER A 35 3.11 -14.90 -24.42
C SER A 35 4.21 -13.90 -24.72
N ASP A 36 5.38 -14.10 -24.12
CA ASP A 36 6.58 -13.44 -24.59
C ASP A 36 6.83 -13.94 -26.01
N ARG A 37 6.75 -13.03 -27.00
CA ARG A 37 7.47 -13.19 -28.25
C ARG A 37 8.86 -13.65 -27.86
N GLU A 38 9.24 -14.86 -28.26
CA GLU A 38 10.59 -15.39 -28.10
C GLU A 38 11.57 -14.22 -28.29
N ARG A 39 12.32 -13.87 -27.23
CA ARG A 39 13.37 -12.86 -27.31
C ARG A 39 14.27 -13.30 -28.45
N GLY A 40 14.12 -12.62 -29.60
CA GLY A 40 14.76 -13.01 -30.83
C GLY A 40 16.26 -12.88 -30.72
N SER A 41 16.94 -13.98 -30.38
CA SER A 41 18.30 -14.22 -30.82
C SER A 41 18.26 -15.15 -32.03
N GLU A 42 18.61 -14.57 -33.17
CA GLU A 42 19.24 -15.21 -34.31
C GLU A 42 18.43 -16.16 -35.21
N ARG A 43 18.10 -15.61 -36.38
CA ARG A 43 18.32 -16.20 -37.72
C ARG A 43 18.17 -17.73 -37.83
N GLY A 44 16.98 -18.16 -38.28
CA GLY A 44 16.76 -19.49 -38.85
C GLY A 44 15.57 -19.45 -39.81
N LYS A 45 15.69 -20.14 -40.94
CA LYS A 45 14.75 -20.13 -42.09
C LYS A 45 13.43 -20.85 -41.77
N ASP A 46 12.35 -20.41 -42.40
CA ASP A 46 11.10 -21.15 -42.67
C ASP A 46 10.59 -22.05 -41.53
N THR A 47 10.31 -21.47 -40.38
CA THR A 47 9.36 -22.05 -39.42
C THR A 47 8.12 -21.18 -39.42
N GLU A 48 6.96 -21.78 -39.72
CA GLU A 48 5.66 -21.10 -39.68
C GLU A 48 5.53 -20.38 -38.34
N ARG A 49 5.18 -19.08 -38.39
CA ARG A 49 4.88 -18.34 -37.16
C ARG A 49 3.79 -19.10 -36.40
N PRO A 50 3.96 -19.35 -35.09
CA PRO A 50 2.88 -19.93 -34.30
C PRO A 50 1.65 -19.02 -34.37
N THR A 51 0.49 -19.62 -34.60
CA THR A 51 -0.80 -18.93 -34.64
C THR A 51 -1.00 -18.15 -33.34
N PRO A 52 -1.40 -16.86 -33.40
CA PRO A 52 -1.69 -16.05 -32.22
C PRO A 52 -2.62 -16.77 -31.24
N LEU A 53 -2.43 -16.56 -29.93
CA LEU A 53 -3.24 -17.19 -28.91
C LEU A 53 -4.71 -16.82 -29.10
N VAL A 54 -5.00 -15.55 -29.40
CA VAL A 54 -6.36 -15.09 -29.73
C VAL A 54 -7.02 -15.93 -30.84
N GLU A 55 -6.28 -16.20 -31.92
CA GLU A 55 -6.79 -17.01 -33.05
C GLU A 55 -6.97 -18.48 -32.65
N ARG A 56 -6.09 -19.02 -31.79
CA ARG A 56 -6.21 -20.39 -31.27
C ARG A 56 -7.42 -20.55 -30.36
N ILE A 57 -7.68 -19.57 -29.49
CA ILE A 57 -8.88 -19.54 -28.64
C ILE A 57 -10.13 -19.48 -29.54
N ALA A 58 -10.15 -18.55 -30.50
CA ALA A 58 -11.29 -18.41 -31.42
C ALA A 58 -11.56 -19.69 -32.23
N GLY A 59 -10.52 -20.43 -32.61
CA GLY A 59 -10.65 -21.71 -33.32
C GLY A 59 -11.23 -22.86 -32.49
N LEU A 60 -11.21 -22.77 -31.16
CA LEU A 60 -11.81 -23.74 -30.24
C LEU A 60 -13.27 -23.40 -29.88
N LEU A 61 -13.74 -22.18 -30.19
CA LEU A 61 -15.11 -21.77 -29.94
C LEU A 61 -16.06 -22.27 -31.04
N ASP A 62 -17.27 -22.65 -30.64
CA ASP A 62 -18.32 -23.08 -31.59
C ASP A 62 -18.65 -21.96 -32.60
N ALA A 63 -18.92 -22.37 -33.86
CA ALA A 63 -19.34 -21.44 -34.90
C ALA A 63 -20.64 -20.69 -34.52
N GLY A 64 -20.53 -19.38 -34.27
CA GLY A 64 -21.64 -18.51 -33.89
C GLY A 64 -21.60 -17.99 -32.46
N ARG A 65 -20.64 -18.42 -31.61
CA ARG A 65 -20.39 -17.74 -30.33
C ARG A 65 -19.73 -16.37 -30.56
N PRO A 66 -20.16 -15.32 -29.84
CA PRO A 66 -19.49 -14.04 -29.90
C PRO A 66 -18.07 -14.16 -29.34
N ALA A 67 -17.09 -13.63 -30.06
CA ALA A 67 -15.73 -13.54 -29.56
C ALA A 67 -15.68 -12.56 -28.38
N PRO A 68 -14.87 -12.83 -27.34
CA PRO A 68 -14.65 -11.87 -26.26
C PRO A 68 -13.94 -10.62 -26.80
N GLU A 69 -14.10 -9.51 -26.08
CA GLU A 69 -13.34 -8.29 -26.37
C GLU A 69 -11.89 -8.47 -25.88
N TRP A 70 -10.93 -8.36 -26.80
CA TRP A 70 -9.51 -8.52 -26.49
C TRP A 70 -8.96 -7.21 -25.90
N GLY A 71 -7.96 -7.31 -25.03
CA GLY A 71 -7.35 -6.15 -24.37
C GLY A 71 -8.19 -5.56 -23.22
N THR A 72 -9.22 -6.28 -22.77
CA THR A 72 -10.11 -5.87 -21.68
C THR A 72 -10.28 -6.99 -20.64
N GLU A 73 -11.00 -6.69 -19.56
CA GLU A 73 -11.49 -7.70 -18.63
C GLU A 73 -12.94 -8.05 -19.00
N SER A 74 -13.20 -9.31 -19.36
CA SER A 74 -14.51 -9.74 -19.85
C SER A 74 -15.06 -10.89 -19.02
N ALA A 75 -16.35 -10.81 -18.68
CA ALA A 75 -17.10 -11.95 -18.17
C ALA A 75 -17.39 -12.93 -19.32
N VAL A 76 -17.08 -14.20 -19.14
CA VAL A 76 -17.27 -15.24 -20.16
C VAL A 76 -17.99 -16.47 -19.60
N ASP A 77 -18.59 -17.24 -20.50
CA ASP A 77 -19.16 -18.54 -20.15
C ASP A 77 -18.08 -19.59 -19.87
N GLU A 78 -18.50 -20.69 -19.24
CA GLU A 78 -17.64 -21.78 -18.81
C GLU A 78 -16.84 -22.37 -19.99
N ALA A 79 -17.53 -22.63 -21.10
CA ALA A 79 -16.90 -23.23 -22.28
C ALA A 79 -15.82 -22.31 -22.89
N THR A 80 -16.04 -20.99 -22.88
CA THR A 80 -15.08 -20.01 -23.42
C THR A 80 -13.82 -19.94 -22.58
N VAL A 81 -13.93 -19.90 -21.24
CA VAL A 81 -12.73 -19.86 -20.39
C VAL A 81 -11.93 -21.17 -20.48
N TYR A 82 -12.60 -22.32 -20.55
CA TYR A 82 -11.91 -23.60 -20.68
C TYR A 82 -11.32 -23.82 -22.08
N ALA A 83 -11.98 -23.35 -23.14
CA ALA A 83 -11.36 -23.28 -24.46
C ALA A 83 -10.11 -22.40 -24.45
N ALA A 84 -10.15 -21.29 -23.71
CA ALA A 84 -8.98 -20.42 -23.56
C ALA A 84 -7.83 -21.12 -22.82
N LEU A 85 -8.12 -21.86 -21.74
CA LEU A 85 -7.12 -22.65 -21.02
C LEU A 85 -6.56 -23.81 -21.85
N GLU A 86 -7.40 -24.47 -22.66
CA GLU A 86 -6.98 -25.54 -23.58
C GLU A 86 -6.10 -25.00 -24.72
N ALA A 87 -6.32 -23.75 -25.12
CA ALA A 87 -5.48 -23.05 -26.09
C ALA A 87 -4.08 -22.73 -25.56
N VAL A 88 -3.74 -22.94 -24.28
CA VAL A 88 -2.39 -22.62 -23.76
C VAL A 88 -1.59 -23.89 -23.50
N ASN A 89 -0.26 -23.78 -23.59
CA ASN A 89 0.61 -24.84 -23.11
C ASN A 89 0.52 -24.90 -21.58
N ALA A 90 0.08 -26.03 -21.03
CA ALA A 90 -0.03 -26.20 -19.58
C ALA A 90 1.28 -25.92 -18.81
N ALA A 91 2.44 -26.11 -19.46
CA ALA A 91 3.74 -25.82 -18.84
C ALA A 91 4.04 -24.32 -18.66
N SER A 92 3.34 -23.42 -19.35
CA SER A 92 3.50 -21.97 -19.22
C SER A 92 2.44 -21.33 -18.32
N LEU A 93 1.46 -22.10 -17.83
CA LEU A 93 0.42 -21.61 -16.95
C LEU A 93 0.92 -21.52 -15.51
N GLN A 94 0.85 -20.32 -14.95
CA GLN A 94 0.99 -20.10 -13.51
C GLN A 94 -0.40 -20.05 -12.89
N THR A 95 -0.56 -20.69 -11.73
CA THR A 95 -1.85 -20.77 -11.02
C THR A 95 -1.73 -20.15 -9.64
N SER A 96 -2.67 -19.27 -9.30
CA SER A 96 -2.77 -18.64 -7.98
C SER A 96 -4.22 -18.46 -7.55
N LEU A 97 -4.47 -18.32 -6.25
CA LEU A 97 -5.77 -17.86 -5.77
C LEU A 97 -5.91 -16.36 -6.06
N GLY A 98 -7.10 -15.95 -6.45
CA GLY A 98 -7.36 -14.59 -6.91
C GLY A 98 -8.77 -14.10 -6.59
N GLY A 99 -9.10 -12.97 -7.22
CA GLY A 99 -10.24 -12.13 -6.89
C GLY A 99 -9.79 -10.85 -6.18
N SER A 100 -10.25 -9.69 -6.67
CA SER A 100 -9.71 -8.40 -6.26
C SER A 100 -9.84 -8.11 -4.76
N ALA A 101 -11.04 -8.31 -4.18
CA ALA A 101 -11.22 -8.15 -2.73
C ALA A 101 -10.35 -9.14 -1.94
N TYR A 102 -10.17 -10.37 -2.46
CA TYR A 102 -9.35 -11.39 -1.81
C TYR A 102 -7.88 -10.97 -1.79
N ASN A 103 -7.34 -10.52 -2.92
CA ASN A 103 -5.99 -10.02 -3.05
C ASN A 103 -5.73 -8.85 -2.08
N ALA A 104 -6.67 -7.91 -1.98
CA ALA A 104 -6.55 -6.79 -1.04
C ALA A 104 -6.48 -7.25 0.43
N ILE A 105 -7.36 -8.17 0.85
CA ILE A 105 -7.38 -8.72 2.22
C ILE A 105 -6.15 -9.60 2.50
N HIS A 106 -5.74 -10.40 1.51
CA HIS A 106 -4.53 -11.20 1.58
C HIS A 106 -3.29 -10.32 1.78
N THR A 107 -3.15 -9.24 1.00
CA THR A 107 -2.08 -8.25 1.18
C THR A 107 -2.15 -7.59 2.56
N LEU A 108 -3.32 -7.15 3.02
CA LEU A 108 -3.49 -6.57 4.36
C LEU A 108 -3.02 -7.51 5.47
N ALA A 109 -3.34 -8.81 5.37
CA ALA A 109 -2.89 -9.81 6.34
C ALA A 109 -1.36 -9.97 6.35
N GLN A 110 -0.72 -9.84 5.19
CA GLN A 110 0.73 -9.92 5.04
C GLN A 110 1.48 -8.67 5.52
N LEU A 111 0.84 -7.51 5.59
CA LEU A 111 1.46 -6.28 6.11
C LEU A 111 1.75 -6.33 7.62
N GLN A 112 1.21 -7.32 8.34
CA GLN A 112 1.47 -7.55 9.78
C GLN A 112 1.20 -6.30 10.64
N LEU A 113 0.12 -5.59 10.34
CA LEU A 113 -0.31 -4.38 11.05
C LEU A 113 -1.24 -4.66 12.24
N ASP A 114 -1.34 -5.93 12.66
CA ASP A 114 -2.23 -6.41 13.73
C ASP A 114 -3.72 -6.04 13.49
N LEU A 115 -4.13 -5.94 12.23
CA LEU A 115 -5.51 -5.69 11.83
C LEU A 115 -6.36 -6.95 12.00
N ARG A 116 -7.58 -6.79 12.49
CA ARG A 116 -8.60 -7.84 12.51
C ARG A 116 -9.34 -7.84 11.18
N LEU A 117 -9.13 -8.88 10.39
CA LEU A 117 -9.61 -8.97 9.02
C LEU A 117 -10.75 -9.98 8.92
N GLY A 118 -11.71 -9.70 8.05
CA GLY A 118 -12.78 -10.63 7.71
C GLY A 118 -13.02 -10.71 6.20
N TYR A 119 -13.77 -11.72 5.77
CA TYR A 119 -14.14 -11.91 4.37
C TYR A 119 -15.56 -12.46 4.21
N VAL A 120 -16.26 -11.98 3.19
CA VAL A 120 -17.55 -12.50 2.73
C VAL A 120 -17.43 -12.87 1.26
N GLY A 121 -17.80 -14.11 0.92
CA GLY A 121 -17.75 -14.60 -0.45
C GLY A 121 -18.18 -16.06 -0.56
N VAL A 122 -18.03 -16.64 -1.74
CA VAL A 122 -18.32 -18.05 -2.01
C VAL A 122 -17.06 -18.76 -2.47
N ALA A 123 -16.63 -19.78 -1.71
CA ALA A 123 -15.50 -20.62 -2.04
C ALA A 123 -15.98 -21.91 -2.72
N GLY A 124 -15.83 -21.98 -4.04
CA GLY A 124 -16.06 -23.20 -4.81
C GLY A 124 -14.92 -24.21 -4.72
N ARG A 125 -15.15 -25.41 -5.24
CA ARG A 125 -14.13 -26.47 -5.32
C ARG A 125 -12.99 -26.07 -6.28
N VAL A 126 -11.77 -26.03 -5.76
CA VAL A 126 -10.57 -25.78 -6.57
C VAL A 126 -10.09 -27.09 -7.22
N PRO A 127 -9.87 -27.14 -8.54
CA PRO A 127 -9.32 -28.33 -9.20
C PRO A 127 -7.84 -28.54 -8.85
N GLY A 128 -7.49 -29.74 -8.40
CA GLY A 128 -6.13 -30.12 -8.04
C GLY A 128 -5.78 -29.89 -6.56
N PRO A 129 -4.71 -30.54 -6.06
CA PRO A 129 -4.31 -30.41 -4.67
C PRO A 129 -3.55 -29.10 -4.40
N GLY A 130 -3.75 -28.52 -3.21
CA GLY A 130 -2.81 -27.54 -2.64
C GLY A 130 -3.24 -26.08 -2.62
N LEU A 131 -4.40 -25.72 -3.20
CA LEU A 131 -4.93 -24.35 -3.15
C LEU A 131 -6.34 -24.35 -2.55
N SER A 132 -6.53 -23.55 -1.50
CA SER A 132 -7.83 -23.31 -0.88
C SER A 132 -7.83 -21.91 -0.25
N ALA A 133 -8.71 -21.03 -0.75
CA ALA A 133 -8.88 -19.69 -0.19
C ALA A 133 -9.23 -19.73 1.30
N VAL A 134 -10.06 -20.70 1.72
CA VAL A 134 -10.47 -20.84 3.12
C VAL A 134 -9.30 -21.27 4.01
N GLN A 135 -8.50 -22.25 3.58
CA GLN A 135 -7.30 -22.65 4.34
C GLN A 135 -6.27 -21.52 4.41
N GLN A 136 -6.14 -20.71 3.36
CA GLN A 136 -5.23 -19.57 3.35
C GLN A 136 -5.73 -18.45 4.30
N MET A 137 -7.03 -18.16 4.30
CA MET A 137 -7.65 -17.24 5.27
C MET A 137 -7.45 -17.73 6.71
N GLU A 138 -7.67 -19.02 6.97
CA GLU A 138 -7.45 -19.63 8.28
C GLU A 138 -5.98 -19.48 8.74
N ALA A 139 -5.01 -19.78 7.86
CA ALA A 139 -3.59 -19.63 8.17
C ALA A 139 -3.17 -18.17 8.43
N LEU A 140 -3.86 -17.20 7.82
CA LEU A 140 -3.62 -15.78 7.99
C LEU A 140 -4.42 -15.15 9.13
N GLY A 141 -5.31 -15.91 9.78
CA GLY A 141 -6.18 -15.41 10.85
C GLY A 141 -7.27 -14.45 10.35
N VAL A 142 -7.69 -14.59 9.08
CA VAL A 142 -8.82 -13.84 8.52
C VAL A 142 -10.12 -14.55 8.91
N ASP A 143 -11.06 -13.81 9.51
CA ASP A 143 -12.39 -14.30 9.81
C ASP A 143 -13.12 -14.64 8.50
N HIS A 144 -13.42 -15.93 8.35
CA HIS A 144 -14.06 -16.48 7.16
C HIS A 144 -15.40 -17.14 7.50
N SER A 145 -16.02 -16.75 8.63
CA SER A 145 -17.30 -17.31 9.09
C SER A 145 -18.44 -17.09 8.08
N PHE A 146 -18.33 -16.05 7.26
CA PHE A 146 -19.28 -15.74 6.18
C PHE A 146 -18.75 -16.06 4.79
N VAL A 147 -17.76 -16.96 4.69
CA VAL A 147 -17.36 -17.57 3.41
C VAL A 147 -18.14 -18.86 3.22
N PHE A 148 -19.12 -18.85 2.32
CA PHE A 148 -19.90 -20.04 1.99
C PHE A 148 -19.05 -21.02 1.19
N ARG A 149 -18.98 -22.28 1.63
CA ARG A 149 -18.27 -23.34 0.90
C ARG A 149 -19.26 -24.05 -0.02
N ASP A 150 -19.03 -23.95 -1.32
CA ASP A 150 -19.79 -24.66 -2.36
C ASP A 150 -18.95 -25.85 -2.84
N ASP A 151 -19.25 -27.04 -2.29
CA ASP A 151 -18.56 -28.28 -2.65
C ASP A 151 -19.10 -28.88 -3.97
N GLU A 152 -20.22 -28.39 -4.50
CA GLU A 152 -20.87 -28.89 -5.70
C GLU A 152 -20.20 -28.30 -6.96
N HIS A 153 -20.01 -26.97 -6.98
CA HIS A 153 -19.50 -26.22 -8.13
C HIS A 153 -18.00 -25.94 -8.03
N LEU A 154 -17.35 -25.75 -9.20
CA LEU A 154 -15.96 -25.30 -9.25
C LEU A 154 -15.86 -23.81 -8.89
N CYS A 155 -14.71 -23.40 -8.35
CA CYS A 155 -14.44 -21.98 -8.08
C CYS A 155 -14.52 -21.13 -9.35
N GLY A 156 -14.62 -19.81 -9.20
CA GLY A 156 -14.45 -18.89 -10.33
C GLY A 156 -13.07 -19.07 -10.97
N VAL A 157 -12.97 -18.75 -12.25
CA VAL A 157 -11.71 -18.86 -13.01
C VAL A 157 -11.43 -17.53 -13.68
N CYS A 158 -10.24 -16.98 -13.47
CA CYS A 158 -9.76 -15.81 -14.22
C CYS A 158 -8.55 -16.23 -15.06
N PHE A 159 -8.70 -16.23 -16.39
CA PHE A 159 -7.60 -16.47 -17.29
C PHE A 159 -7.03 -15.14 -17.79
N SER A 160 -5.78 -14.85 -17.43
CA SER A 160 -5.04 -13.65 -17.79
C SER A 160 -3.92 -13.97 -18.77
N PHE A 161 -3.91 -13.32 -19.92
CA PHE A 161 -2.82 -13.41 -20.87
C PHE A 161 -2.45 -12.06 -21.47
N THR A 162 -1.19 -11.93 -21.86
CA THR A 162 -0.68 -10.73 -22.54
C THR A 162 -0.15 -11.11 -23.91
N GLU A 163 -0.76 -10.60 -24.98
CA GLU A 163 -0.35 -10.80 -26.37
C GLU A 163 -0.10 -9.42 -27.02
N ASP A 164 1.05 -9.24 -27.67
CA ASP A 164 1.47 -7.97 -28.28
C ASP A 164 1.44 -6.72 -27.36
N GLY A 165 1.61 -6.94 -26.05
CA GLY A 165 1.59 -5.89 -25.03
C GLY A 165 0.19 -5.49 -24.57
N GLU A 166 -0.86 -6.10 -25.12
CA GLU A 166 -2.24 -5.95 -24.66
C GLU A 166 -2.60 -7.12 -23.75
N ARG A 167 -3.11 -6.79 -22.57
CA ARG A 167 -3.52 -7.77 -21.56
C ARG A 167 -5.03 -8.01 -21.66
N THR A 168 -5.43 -9.26 -21.73
CA THR A 168 -6.83 -9.70 -21.69
C THR A 168 -7.07 -10.54 -20.43
N LEU A 169 -8.20 -10.32 -19.75
CA LEU A 169 -8.69 -11.19 -18.69
C LEU A 169 -10.03 -11.78 -19.11
N LEU A 170 -10.15 -13.10 -19.09
CA LEU A 170 -11.39 -13.82 -19.32
C LEU A 170 -11.81 -14.46 -18.01
N THR A 171 -12.90 -13.98 -17.42
CA THR A 171 -13.33 -14.42 -16.10
C THR A 171 -14.67 -15.14 -16.18
N HIS A 172 -14.69 -16.38 -15.70
CA HIS A 172 -15.91 -17.15 -15.49
C HIS A 172 -16.27 -17.17 -14.00
N ALA A 173 -17.52 -16.87 -13.66
CA ALA A 173 -17.96 -16.70 -12.27
C ALA A 173 -17.85 -17.98 -11.44
N GLY A 174 -18.11 -19.16 -12.02
CA GLY A 174 -18.15 -20.44 -11.29
C GLY A 174 -19.08 -20.36 -10.07
N ALA A 175 -18.63 -20.91 -8.93
CA ALA A 175 -19.37 -20.90 -7.67
C ALA A 175 -19.72 -19.49 -7.15
N ASN A 176 -19.05 -18.42 -7.62
CA ASN A 176 -19.41 -17.05 -7.21
C ASN A 176 -20.84 -16.67 -7.62
N ALA A 177 -21.46 -17.37 -8.59
CA ALA A 177 -22.86 -17.18 -8.95
C ALA A 177 -23.84 -17.49 -7.79
N ALA A 178 -23.42 -18.25 -6.78
CA ALA A 178 -24.21 -18.52 -5.56
C ALA A 178 -24.16 -17.38 -4.53
N MET A 179 -23.41 -16.29 -4.80
CA MET A 179 -23.24 -15.18 -3.86
C MET A 179 -24.56 -14.51 -3.51
N ALA A 180 -25.42 -14.22 -4.48
CA ALA A 180 -26.75 -13.65 -4.23
C ALA A 180 -27.56 -14.48 -3.22
N ASP A 181 -27.61 -15.81 -3.40
CA ASP A 181 -28.33 -16.71 -2.50
C ASP A 181 -27.68 -16.79 -1.11
N HIS A 182 -26.35 -16.68 -1.03
CA HIS A 182 -25.63 -16.60 0.24
C HIS A 182 -25.96 -15.32 1.02
N LEU A 183 -25.99 -14.18 0.33
CA LEU A 183 -26.37 -12.89 0.91
C LEU A 183 -27.81 -12.91 1.43
N ASP A 184 -28.74 -13.48 0.66
CA ASP A 184 -30.16 -13.59 1.06
C ASP A 184 -30.34 -14.50 2.28
N ARG A 185 -29.67 -15.67 2.31
CA ARG A 185 -29.78 -16.62 3.42
C ARG A 185 -29.24 -16.08 4.75
N SER A 186 -28.18 -15.27 4.69
CA SER A 186 -27.44 -14.83 5.87
C SER A 186 -27.62 -13.33 6.15
N PHE A 187 -28.68 -12.70 5.61
CA PHE A 187 -28.82 -11.26 5.53
C PHE A 187 -28.68 -10.55 6.89
N ASP A 188 -29.49 -10.93 7.88
CA ASP A 188 -29.49 -10.25 9.19
C ASP A 188 -28.16 -10.44 9.95
N GLU A 189 -27.57 -11.63 9.85
CA GLU A 189 -26.28 -11.96 10.47
C GLU A 189 -25.13 -11.19 9.80
N LEU A 190 -25.16 -11.08 8.47
CA LEU A 190 -24.23 -10.27 7.69
C LEU A 190 -24.35 -8.79 8.02
N VAL A 191 -25.58 -8.26 8.18
CA VAL A 191 -25.76 -6.86 8.61
C VAL A 191 -25.09 -6.61 9.95
N ALA A 192 -25.27 -7.51 10.93
CA ALA A 192 -24.64 -7.39 12.24
C ALA A 192 -23.11 -7.47 12.14
N TYR A 193 -22.59 -8.50 11.44
CA TYR A 193 -21.17 -8.72 11.23
C TYR A 193 -20.46 -7.55 10.55
N LEU A 194 -21.06 -7.02 9.49
CA LEU A 194 -20.50 -5.91 8.70
C LEU A 194 -20.65 -4.56 9.41
N SER A 195 -21.69 -4.37 10.23
CA SER A 195 -21.85 -3.14 11.03
C SER A 195 -20.77 -2.99 12.10
N ASP A 196 -20.19 -4.10 12.54
CA ASP A 196 -19.05 -4.13 13.47
C ASP A 196 -17.68 -3.97 12.78
N ALA A 197 -17.65 -3.82 11.45
CA ALA A 197 -16.45 -3.52 10.70
C ALA A 197 -16.23 -2.00 10.58
N ARG A 198 -14.97 -1.56 10.68
CA ARG A 198 -14.62 -0.15 10.42
C ARG A 198 -14.61 0.19 8.93
N VAL A 199 -14.07 -0.70 8.09
CA VAL A 199 -14.07 -0.56 6.62
C VAL A 199 -14.59 -1.84 5.99
N ILE A 200 -15.52 -1.70 5.04
CA ILE A 200 -15.94 -2.76 4.13
C ILE A 200 -15.33 -2.44 2.76
N HIS A 201 -14.56 -3.34 2.19
CA HIS A 201 -14.00 -3.21 0.86
C HIS A 201 -14.73 -4.14 -0.12
N VAL A 202 -15.39 -3.56 -1.11
CA VAL A 202 -16.27 -4.26 -2.05
C VAL A 202 -15.67 -4.21 -3.44
N THR A 203 -15.57 -5.36 -4.09
CA THR A 203 -15.20 -5.44 -5.52
C THR A 203 -16.33 -6.04 -6.36
N SER A 204 -16.22 -5.95 -7.68
CA SER A 204 -17.29 -6.37 -8.58
C SER A 204 -17.56 -7.87 -8.57
N PHE A 205 -18.81 -8.20 -8.91
CA PHE A 205 -19.29 -9.53 -9.27
C PHE A 205 -19.77 -9.50 -10.71
N LEU A 206 -19.58 -10.61 -11.42
CA LEU A 206 -19.83 -10.71 -12.86
C LEU A 206 -21.20 -11.31 -13.21
N ASP A 207 -22.05 -11.55 -12.21
CA ASP A 207 -23.41 -12.03 -12.39
C ASP A 207 -24.44 -10.91 -12.17
N ASP A 208 -25.63 -11.09 -12.77
CA ASP A 208 -26.69 -10.07 -12.75
C ASP A 208 -27.48 -10.03 -11.43
N ARG A 209 -27.40 -11.08 -10.59
CA ARG A 209 -28.21 -11.18 -9.36
C ARG A 209 -27.52 -10.46 -8.21
N THR A 210 -26.25 -10.78 -7.96
CA THR A 210 -25.50 -10.31 -6.78
C THR A 210 -25.57 -8.80 -6.52
N PRO A 211 -25.49 -7.90 -7.53
CA PRO A 211 -25.56 -6.46 -7.28
C PRO A 211 -26.82 -6.00 -6.51
N ALA A 212 -28.00 -6.57 -6.79
CA ALA A 212 -29.23 -6.17 -6.11
C ALA A 212 -29.22 -6.53 -4.61
N GLN A 213 -28.81 -7.76 -4.29
CA GLN A 213 -28.69 -8.27 -2.93
C GLN A 213 -27.60 -7.53 -2.16
N LEU A 214 -26.46 -7.28 -2.80
CA LEU A 214 -25.35 -6.56 -2.21
C LEU A 214 -25.73 -5.11 -1.90
N LEU A 215 -26.45 -4.44 -2.80
CA LEU A 215 -26.98 -3.10 -2.55
C LEU A 215 -27.90 -3.07 -1.33
N ALA A 216 -28.82 -4.04 -1.22
CA ALA A 216 -29.74 -4.14 -0.08
C ALA A 216 -28.96 -4.32 1.24
N LEU A 217 -27.95 -5.19 1.24
CA LEU A 217 -27.09 -5.45 2.39
C LEU A 217 -26.30 -4.20 2.80
N LEU A 218 -25.56 -3.58 1.88
CA LEU A 218 -24.75 -2.40 2.18
C LEU A 218 -25.61 -1.21 2.63
N THR A 219 -26.81 -1.07 2.08
CA THR A 219 -27.77 -0.06 2.52
C THR A 219 -28.24 -0.32 3.96
N ALA A 220 -28.52 -1.58 4.31
CA ALA A 220 -28.90 -1.96 5.67
C ALA A 220 -27.75 -1.73 6.67
N VAL A 221 -26.51 -2.08 6.28
CA VAL A 221 -25.31 -1.80 7.09
C VAL A 221 -25.13 -0.31 7.31
N LYS A 222 -25.22 0.54 6.27
CA LYS A 222 -25.11 2.00 6.42
C LYS A 222 -26.19 2.59 7.33
N ARG A 223 -27.40 2.00 7.36
CA ARG A 223 -28.46 2.42 8.28
C ARG A 223 -28.18 2.00 9.73
N ALA A 224 -27.64 0.80 9.92
CA ALA A 224 -27.31 0.26 11.25
C ALA A 224 -26.05 0.90 11.84
N SER A 225 -25.01 1.10 11.03
CA SER A 225 -23.74 1.73 11.39
C SER A 225 -23.33 2.78 10.34
N PRO A 226 -23.79 4.04 10.49
CA PRO A 226 -23.38 5.15 9.62
C PRO A 226 -21.87 5.44 9.64
N HIS A 227 -21.15 4.92 10.65
CA HIS A 227 -19.72 5.11 10.83
C HIS A 227 -18.87 4.05 10.11
N THR A 228 -19.46 2.92 9.70
CA THR A 228 -18.78 1.93 8.88
C THR A 228 -18.54 2.52 7.50
N LEU A 229 -17.26 2.57 7.10
CA LEU A 229 -16.84 3.12 5.82
C LEU A 229 -16.95 2.04 4.74
N ILE A 230 -17.37 2.42 3.53
CA ILE A 230 -17.45 1.54 2.37
C ILE A 230 -16.45 2.02 1.34
N SER A 231 -15.48 1.17 1.03
CA SER A 231 -14.59 1.30 -0.11
C SER A 231 -15.11 0.43 -1.25
N VAL A 232 -15.29 1.01 -2.43
CA VAL A 232 -15.76 0.30 -3.63
C VAL A 232 -14.68 0.39 -4.70
N ASP A 233 -14.27 -0.76 -5.22
CA ASP A 233 -13.53 -0.87 -6.49
C ASP A 233 -14.44 -1.58 -7.50
N PRO A 234 -15.10 -0.85 -8.42
CA PRO A 234 -16.09 -1.43 -9.32
C PRO A 234 -15.48 -2.34 -10.39
N GLY A 235 -14.16 -2.35 -10.57
CA GLY A 235 -13.51 -3.02 -11.70
C GLY A 235 -14.03 -2.56 -13.06
N HIS A 236 -13.61 -3.24 -14.12
CA HIS A 236 -13.96 -2.84 -15.47
C HIS A 236 -15.44 -3.06 -15.78
N VAL A 237 -16.04 -4.19 -15.41
CA VAL A 237 -17.41 -4.55 -15.83
C VAL A 237 -18.46 -3.58 -15.29
N TRP A 238 -18.45 -3.25 -13.99
CA TRP A 238 -19.40 -2.28 -13.44
C TRP A 238 -19.13 -0.85 -13.92
N SER A 239 -17.91 -0.55 -14.38
CA SER A 239 -17.55 0.77 -14.91
C SER A 239 -17.98 0.95 -16.36
N ALA A 240 -17.78 -0.06 -17.21
CA ALA A 240 -18.11 -0.05 -18.63
C ALA A 240 -19.60 -0.30 -18.88
N GLN A 241 -20.23 -1.16 -18.07
CA GLN A 241 -21.64 -1.58 -18.21
C GLN A 241 -22.40 -1.40 -16.88
N PRO A 242 -22.55 -0.16 -16.38
CA PRO A 242 -23.21 0.08 -15.11
C PRO A 242 -24.71 -0.27 -15.17
N THR A 243 -25.20 -1.00 -14.17
CA THR A 243 -26.62 -1.21 -13.90
C THR A 243 -27.11 -0.23 -12.82
N PRO A 244 -28.43 0.01 -12.69
CA PRO A 244 -28.96 0.84 -11.61
C PRO A 244 -28.47 0.41 -10.21
N GLU A 245 -28.32 -0.89 -10.00
CA GLU A 245 -27.86 -1.49 -8.75
C GLU A 245 -26.38 -1.20 -8.51
N THR A 246 -25.52 -1.40 -9.51
CA THR A 246 -24.08 -1.10 -9.37
C THR A 246 -23.82 0.39 -9.22
N GLU A 247 -24.58 1.24 -9.91
CA GLU A 247 -24.52 2.70 -9.72
C GLU A 247 -24.91 3.10 -8.29
N ALA A 248 -25.94 2.46 -7.73
CA ALA A 248 -26.36 2.69 -6.36
C ALA A 248 -25.34 2.18 -5.34
N ILE A 249 -24.64 1.06 -5.60
CA ILE A 249 -23.51 0.61 -4.77
C ILE A 249 -22.38 1.64 -4.80
N VAL A 250 -21.98 2.11 -5.99
CA VAL A 250 -20.98 3.17 -6.15
C VAL A 250 -21.39 4.43 -5.39
N ALA A 251 -22.68 4.78 -5.39
CA ALA A 251 -23.20 5.94 -4.67
C ALA A 251 -23.04 5.84 -3.14
N LEU A 252 -22.91 4.63 -2.58
CA LEU A 252 -22.67 4.41 -1.15
C LEU A 252 -21.19 4.53 -0.75
N ALA A 253 -20.27 4.66 -1.71
CA ALA A 253 -18.83 4.65 -1.45
C ALA A 253 -18.37 5.90 -0.67
N ASP A 254 -17.65 5.68 0.43
CA ASP A 254 -16.80 6.69 1.06
C ASP A 254 -15.45 6.79 0.34
N TYR A 255 -14.96 5.68 -0.21
CA TYR A 255 -13.76 5.63 -1.04
C TYR A 255 -14.05 4.88 -2.33
N LEU A 256 -14.10 5.61 -3.44
CA LEU A 256 -14.27 5.03 -4.77
C LEU A 256 -12.90 4.87 -5.44
N LEU A 257 -12.43 3.64 -5.58
CA LEU A 257 -11.12 3.32 -6.14
C LEU A 257 -11.30 2.95 -7.61
N LEU A 258 -10.62 3.66 -8.50
CA LEU A 258 -10.74 3.48 -9.95
C LEU A 258 -9.35 3.47 -10.57
N ASN A 259 -9.14 2.68 -11.61
CA ASN A 259 -8.05 2.93 -12.54
C ASN A 259 -8.42 4.05 -13.53
N HIS A 260 -7.47 4.48 -14.35
CA HIS A 260 -7.69 5.60 -15.26
C HIS A 260 -8.79 5.33 -16.32
N ARG A 261 -8.90 4.09 -16.79
CA ARG A 261 -9.91 3.67 -17.76
C ARG A 261 -11.30 3.63 -17.12
N GLU A 262 -11.42 2.97 -15.98
CA GLU A 262 -12.67 2.88 -15.19
C GLU A 262 -13.21 4.26 -14.81
N PHE A 263 -12.32 5.19 -14.45
CA PHE A 263 -12.70 6.58 -14.16
C PHE A 263 -13.41 7.26 -15.33
N HIS A 264 -12.92 7.03 -16.55
CA HIS A 264 -13.52 7.59 -17.76
C HIS A 264 -14.80 6.87 -18.16
N GLU A 265 -14.82 5.54 -18.04
CA GLU A 265 -15.99 4.70 -18.38
C GLU A 265 -17.16 5.00 -17.43
N LEU A 266 -16.94 4.87 -16.13
CA LEU A 266 -17.96 5.13 -15.11
C LEU A 266 -18.39 6.60 -15.11
N GLY A 267 -17.44 7.52 -15.31
CA GLY A 267 -17.69 8.95 -15.41
C GLY A 267 -18.30 9.40 -16.74
N ARG A 268 -18.51 8.45 -17.68
CA ARG A 268 -19.10 8.65 -19.01
C ARG A 268 -18.41 9.80 -19.76
N ARG A 269 -17.08 9.72 -19.85
CA ARG A 269 -16.25 10.74 -20.50
C ARG A 269 -16.62 10.90 -21.97
N THR A 270 -16.75 12.14 -22.40
CA THR A 270 -16.83 12.57 -23.79
C THR A 270 -15.53 13.25 -24.20
N ASP A 271 -15.31 13.46 -25.50
CA ASP A 271 -14.10 14.13 -26.01
C ASP A 271 -13.95 15.59 -25.55
N GLN A 272 -15.05 16.20 -25.10
CA GLN A 272 -15.05 17.60 -24.61
C GLN A 272 -14.77 17.69 -23.11
N ASP A 273 -14.82 16.58 -22.38
CA ASP A 273 -14.67 16.61 -20.93
C ASP A 273 -13.21 16.72 -20.51
N THR A 274 -12.98 17.62 -19.54
CA THR A 274 -11.77 17.61 -18.73
C THR A 274 -11.87 16.53 -17.64
N GLU A 275 -10.73 16.16 -17.06
CA GLU A 275 -10.68 15.28 -15.88
C GLU A 275 -11.55 15.79 -14.72
N ALA A 276 -11.61 17.12 -14.55
CA ALA A 276 -12.43 17.75 -13.53
C ALA A 276 -13.93 17.62 -13.80
N ASP A 277 -14.36 17.63 -15.08
CA ASP A 277 -15.76 17.43 -15.45
C ASP A 277 -16.20 16.00 -15.16
N VAL A 278 -15.35 15.02 -15.48
CA VAL A 278 -15.57 13.60 -15.16
C VAL A 278 -15.64 13.42 -13.63
N ALA A 279 -14.68 13.99 -12.89
CA ALA A 279 -14.66 13.92 -11.45
C ALA A 279 -15.87 14.59 -10.80
N ALA A 280 -16.30 15.76 -11.28
CA ALA A 280 -17.48 16.45 -10.77
C ALA A 280 -18.74 15.58 -10.92
N ARG A 281 -18.94 14.95 -12.08
CA ARG A 281 -20.06 14.03 -12.30
C ARG A 281 -20.02 12.83 -11.36
N LEU A 282 -18.85 12.24 -11.14
CA LEU A 282 -18.73 11.11 -10.20
C LEU A 282 -18.94 11.56 -8.74
N LEU A 283 -18.41 12.72 -8.36
CA LEU A 283 -18.63 13.31 -7.04
C LEU A 283 -20.10 13.67 -6.81
N ASP A 284 -20.87 14.00 -7.85
CA ASP A 284 -22.32 14.25 -7.75
C ASP A 284 -23.14 12.96 -7.57
N ARG A 285 -22.56 11.79 -7.90
CA ARG A 285 -23.21 10.48 -7.73
C ARG A 285 -23.00 9.88 -6.34
N VAL A 286 -21.83 10.09 -5.74
CA VAL A 286 -21.56 9.61 -4.38
C VAL A 286 -22.37 10.41 -3.35
N THR A 287 -22.95 9.71 -2.38
CA THR A 287 -23.88 10.30 -1.41
C THR A 287 -23.16 10.96 -0.22
N GLY A 288 -21.92 10.56 0.06
CA GLY A 288 -21.15 11.09 1.17
C GLY A 288 -20.49 12.43 0.86
N ASP A 289 -20.75 13.45 1.67
CA ASP A 289 -20.07 14.75 1.58
C ASP A 289 -18.53 14.66 1.73
N ARG A 290 -18.06 13.56 2.34
CA ARG A 290 -16.64 13.28 2.58
C ARG A 290 -16.08 12.19 1.67
N SER A 291 -16.85 11.75 0.67
CA SER A 291 -16.42 10.72 -0.26
C SER A 291 -15.18 11.19 -1.04
N VAL A 292 -14.25 10.26 -1.23
CA VAL A 292 -13.01 10.49 -1.96
C VAL A 292 -12.97 9.54 -3.15
N ILE A 293 -12.75 10.08 -4.34
CA ILE A 293 -12.47 9.29 -5.54
C ILE A 293 -10.96 9.21 -5.71
N VAL A 294 -10.43 8.00 -5.83
CA VAL A 294 -9.00 7.74 -5.99
C VAL A 294 -8.77 7.07 -7.34
N VAL A 295 -8.03 7.76 -8.23
CA VAL A 295 -7.75 7.35 -9.60
C VAL A 295 -6.30 6.91 -9.71
N LYS A 296 -6.10 5.61 -9.93
CA LYS A 296 -4.81 4.95 -10.18
C LYS A 296 -4.37 5.24 -11.62
N ARG A 297 -3.29 6.02 -11.81
CA ARG A 297 -2.68 6.29 -13.13
C ARG A 297 -1.26 5.75 -13.18
N ARG A 298 -0.75 5.51 -14.39
CA ARG A 298 0.65 5.08 -14.60
C ARG A 298 1.66 6.02 -13.92
N ALA A 299 1.44 7.33 -14.02
CA ALA A 299 2.34 8.36 -13.47
C ALA A 299 2.08 8.71 -12.00
N GLY A 300 1.09 8.10 -11.35
CA GLY A 300 0.76 8.39 -9.95
C GLY A 300 -0.72 8.24 -9.63
N ILE A 301 -1.11 8.70 -8.45
CA ILE A 301 -2.48 8.63 -7.95
C ILE A 301 -3.10 10.02 -7.98
N GLN A 302 -4.29 10.15 -8.55
CA GLN A 302 -5.09 11.38 -8.40
C GLN A 302 -6.21 11.14 -7.41
N SER A 303 -6.41 12.04 -6.47
CA SER A 303 -7.56 12.01 -5.56
C SER A 303 -8.48 13.19 -5.84
N TRP A 304 -9.78 12.98 -5.75
CA TRP A 304 -10.80 14.00 -5.90
C TRP A 304 -11.73 13.99 -4.69
N ARG A 305 -12.08 15.17 -4.20
CA ARG A 305 -13.05 15.37 -3.12
C ARG A 305 -13.90 16.60 -3.36
N ARG A 306 -15.02 16.70 -2.66
CA ARG A 306 -15.81 17.93 -2.61
C ARG A 306 -15.37 18.80 -1.44
N GLU A 307 -15.11 20.08 -1.70
CA GLU A 307 -14.94 21.08 -0.65
C GLU A 307 -15.70 22.35 -1.03
N ARG A 308 -16.62 22.79 -0.16
CA ARG A 308 -17.47 23.98 -0.38
C ARG A 308 -18.18 23.99 -1.74
N GLY A 309 -18.65 22.82 -2.17
CA GLY A 309 -19.39 22.64 -3.43
C GLY A 309 -18.51 22.57 -4.70
N LYS A 310 -17.18 22.63 -4.58
CA LYS A 310 -16.25 22.50 -5.71
C LYS A 310 -15.48 21.18 -5.64
N ALA A 311 -15.20 20.60 -6.80
CA ALA A 311 -14.26 19.50 -6.91
C ALA A 311 -12.83 20.05 -6.68
N LEU A 312 -12.10 19.41 -5.78
CA LEU A 312 -10.68 19.64 -5.56
C LEU A 312 -9.93 18.36 -5.88
N ASP A 313 -8.80 18.50 -6.57
CA ASP A 313 -7.88 17.41 -6.82
C ASP A 313 -6.55 17.58 -6.10
N ASP A 314 -5.94 16.43 -5.78
CA ASP A 314 -4.54 16.32 -5.39
C ASP A 314 -3.92 15.19 -6.22
N PHE A 315 -2.75 15.42 -6.80
CA PHE A 315 -2.03 14.42 -7.61
C PHE A 315 -0.73 14.01 -6.93
N TYR A 316 -0.59 12.72 -6.64
CA TYR A 316 0.52 12.02 -6.02
C TYR A 316 1.36 11.31 -7.09
N SER A 317 2.38 11.98 -7.63
CA SER A 317 3.21 11.41 -8.69
C SER A 317 4.11 10.27 -8.19
N GLN A 318 4.33 9.27 -9.04
CA GLN A 318 5.28 8.19 -8.83
C GLN A 318 6.29 8.11 -9.98
N ALA A 319 7.47 7.55 -9.71
CA ALA A 319 8.42 7.20 -10.77
C ALA A 319 7.84 6.02 -11.57
N VAL A 320 7.67 6.22 -12.87
CA VAL A 320 7.14 5.18 -13.75
C VAL A 320 8.24 4.14 -14.00
N LEU A 321 7.94 2.88 -13.70
CA LEU A 321 8.82 1.78 -14.10
C LEU A 321 8.80 1.66 -15.64
N PRO A 322 9.97 1.54 -16.29
CA PRO A 322 10.08 1.14 -17.70
C PRO A 322 9.35 -0.18 -17.97
N ASP A 323 8.76 -0.34 -19.16
CA ASP A 323 7.94 -1.52 -19.49
C ASP A 323 8.73 -2.84 -19.41
N ASP A 324 10.05 -2.80 -19.64
CA ASP A 324 10.96 -3.95 -19.52
C ASP A 324 11.28 -4.34 -18.06
N GLN A 325 10.86 -3.54 -17.08
CA GLN A 325 10.98 -3.80 -15.65
C GLN A 325 9.63 -4.20 -15.00
N VAL A 326 8.53 -4.17 -15.76
CA VAL A 326 7.22 -4.60 -15.27
C VAL A 326 7.08 -6.09 -15.56
N GLU A 327 7.40 -6.91 -14.56
CA GLU A 327 7.27 -8.38 -14.65
C GLU A 327 5.80 -8.83 -14.56
N ASP A 328 5.04 -8.25 -13.63
CA ASP A 328 3.60 -8.48 -13.49
C ASP A 328 2.89 -7.22 -13.00
N ALA A 329 1.82 -6.84 -13.70
CA ALA A 329 0.95 -5.72 -13.32
C ALA A 329 -0.38 -6.19 -12.71
N THR A 330 -0.63 -7.51 -12.70
CA THR A 330 -1.87 -8.11 -12.19
C THR A 330 -1.97 -7.87 -10.69
N GLY A 331 -3.17 -7.48 -10.22
CA GLY A 331 -3.40 -7.24 -8.79
C GLY A 331 -2.70 -6.01 -8.21
N ALA A 332 -1.93 -5.23 -8.98
CA ALA A 332 -1.27 -4.01 -8.48
C ALA A 332 -2.29 -2.99 -7.94
N GLY A 333 -3.49 -2.94 -8.53
CA GLY A 333 -4.61 -2.15 -8.04
C GLY A 333 -5.14 -2.61 -6.68
N ASP A 334 -5.18 -3.93 -6.44
CA ASP A 334 -5.65 -4.53 -5.19
C ASP A 334 -4.61 -4.30 -4.07
N VAL A 335 -3.32 -4.43 -4.39
CA VAL A 335 -2.21 -4.10 -3.48
C VAL A 335 -2.23 -2.61 -3.12
N PHE A 336 -2.53 -1.74 -4.08
CA PHE A 336 -2.74 -0.32 -3.81
C PHE A 336 -3.92 -0.09 -2.87
N ALA A 337 -5.07 -0.73 -3.12
CA ALA A 337 -6.24 -0.64 -2.26
C ALA A 337 -5.93 -1.09 -0.83
N ALA A 338 -5.22 -2.22 -0.67
CA ALA A 338 -4.73 -2.70 0.61
C ALA A 338 -3.85 -1.65 1.32
N GLY A 339 -2.88 -1.05 0.63
CA GLY A 339 -2.01 -0.02 1.20
C GLY A 339 -2.76 1.23 1.65
N LEU A 340 -3.75 1.68 0.88
CA LEU A 340 -4.60 2.81 1.25
C LEU A 340 -5.46 2.48 2.48
N ILE A 341 -6.14 1.32 2.46
CA ILE A 341 -7.00 0.86 3.56
C ILE A 341 -6.17 0.64 4.84
N ALA A 342 -4.95 0.13 4.72
CA ALA A 342 -4.02 -0.03 5.83
C ALA A 342 -3.72 1.30 6.55
N VAL A 343 -3.63 2.42 5.83
CA VAL A 343 -3.42 3.74 6.46
C VAL A 343 -4.72 4.29 7.06
N ILE A 344 -5.86 4.05 6.41
CA ILE A 344 -7.19 4.44 6.91
C ILE A 344 -7.53 3.69 8.20
N THR A 345 -6.97 2.50 8.40
CA THR A 345 -7.29 1.62 9.52
C THR A 345 -6.14 1.46 10.54
N GLY A 346 -4.89 1.54 10.12
CA GLY A 346 -3.74 1.31 10.98
C GLY A 346 -3.57 2.42 12.02
N ASP A 347 -3.95 2.14 13.28
CA ASP A 347 -3.83 3.10 14.38
C ASP A 347 -2.39 3.60 14.55
N ARG A 348 -1.42 2.69 14.44
CA ARG A 348 0.01 3.02 14.51
C ARG A 348 0.40 4.02 13.43
N LEU A 349 -0.05 3.79 12.19
CA LEU A 349 0.22 4.67 11.05
C LEU A 349 -0.47 6.02 11.22
N GLN A 350 -1.70 6.04 11.74
CA GLN A 350 -2.43 7.28 12.03
C GLN A 350 -1.79 8.09 13.15
N VAL A 351 -1.33 7.44 14.22
CA VAL A 351 -0.59 8.09 15.31
C VAL A 351 0.71 8.68 14.78
N GLU A 352 1.43 7.97 13.91
CA GLU A 352 2.66 8.46 13.29
C GLU A 352 2.38 9.70 12.41
N LEU A 353 1.44 9.60 11.47
CA LEU A 353 1.03 10.72 10.61
C LEU A 353 0.49 11.91 11.42
N GLY A 354 -0.32 11.65 12.44
CA GLY A 354 -0.88 12.65 13.33
C GLY A 354 0.18 13.31 14.21
N SER A 355 1.19 12.57 14.65
CA SER A 355 2.33 13.12 15.41
C SER A 355 3.18 14.02 14.54
N LEU A 356 3.46 13.61 13.29
CA LEU A 356 4.18 14.43 12.32
C LEU A 356 3.43 15.74 12.01
N LEU A 357 2.11 15.68 11.79
CA LEU A 357 1.28 16.88 11.60
C LEU A 357 1.25 17.74 12.88
N GLY A 358 1.08 17.13 14.05
CA GLY A 358 1.06 17.80 15.33
C GLY A 358 2.36 18.56 15.61
N MET A 359 3.50 17.95 15.30
CA MET A 359 4.81 18.60 15.36
C MET A 359 4.90 19.78 14.39
N ALA A 360 4.42 19.63 13.16
CA ALA A 360 4.41 20.72 12.18
C ALA A 360 3.55 21.91 12.64
N LEU A 361 2.35 21.65 13.17
CA LEU A 361 1.45 22.67 13.71
C LEU A 361 2.00 23.32 14.98
N ALA A 362 2.59 22.55 15.88
CA ALA A 362 3.23 23.06 17.09
C ALA A 362 4.41 23.97 16.75
N ARG A 363 5.28 23.56 15.81
CA ARG A 363 6.39 24.37 15.30
C ARG A 363 5.89 25.67 14.67
N HIS A 364 4.81 25.61 13.89
CA HIS A 364 4.21 26.82 13.33
C HIS A 364 3.70 27.73 14.45
N LYS A 365 2.96 27.22 15.44
CA LYS A 365 2.44 28.02 16.56
C LYS A 365 3.56 28.71 17.35
N LEU A 366 4.68 28.03 17.60
CA LEU A 366 5.83 28.59 18.32
C LEU A 366 6.48 29.79 17.60
N ARG A 367 6.26 29.94 16.28
CA ARG A 367 6.80 31.04 15.47
C ARG A 367 5.95 32.32 15.48
N TYR A 368 4.72 32.27 16.00
CA TYR A 368 3.80 33.42 16.01
C TYR A 368 3.25 33.70 17.41
N VAL A 369 3.42 34.94 17.89
CA VAL A 369 2.93 35.38 19.21
C VAL A 369 1.41 35.65 19.15
N GLY A 370 0.65 35.14 20.12
CA GLY A 370 -0.79 35.41 20.27
C GLY A 370 -1.71 34.61 19.34
N SER A 371 -2.95 35.08 19.13
CA SER A 371 -3.99 34.38 18.34
C SER A 371 -3.71 34.32 16.83
N HIS A 372 -2.74 35.08 16.32
CA HIS A 372 -2.39 35.17 14.90
C HIS A 372 -1.83 33.86 14.30
N GLY A 373 -1.22 32.99 15.12
CA GLY A 373 -0.71 31.69 14.65
C GLY A 373 -1.79 30.64 14.33
N HIS A 374 -3.03 30.83 14.81
CA HIS A 374 -4.11 29.86 14.57
C HIS A 374 -4.80 30.05 13.21
N GLY A 375 -4.75 31.26 12.65
CA GLY A 375 -5.38 31.57 11.36
C GLY A 375 -4.74 30.87 10.16
N GLN A 376 -3.51 30.36 10.32
CA GLN A 376 -2.71 29.74 9.25
C GLN A 376 -2.61 28.21 9.35
N PHE A 377 -3.21 27.58 10.36
CA PHE A 377 -3.13 26.11 10.53
C PHE A 377 -3.69 25.31 9.35
N ALA A 378 -4.73 25.82 8.68
CA ALA A 378 -5.27 25.18 7.48
C ALA A 378 -4.28 25.23 6.29
N GLU A 379 -3.41 26.24 6.23
CA GLU A 379 -2.34 26.33 5.24
C GLU A 379 -1.18 25.39 5.60
N VAL A 380 -0.75 25.38 6.86
CA VAL A 380 0.29 24.48 7.37
C VAL A 380 -0.10 23.01 7.20
N THR A 381 -1.36 22.66 7.43
CA THR A 381 -1.86 21.29 7.24
C THR A 381 -1.83 20.90 5.76
N ARG A 382 -2.27 21.80 4.86
CA ARG A 382 -2.19 21.58 3.42
C ARG A 382 -0.73 21.45 2.95
N ASP A 383 0.16 22.27 3.46
CA ASP A 383 1.59 22.20 3.16
C ASP A 383 2.22 20.93 3.72
N PHE A 384 1.83 20.48 4.91
CA PHE A 384 2.28 19.21 5.48
C PHE A 384 1.89 18.03 4.59
N ILE A 385 0.61 17.95 4.21
CA ILE A 385 0.09 16.92 3.28
C ILE A 385 0.86 16.97 1.96
N ARG A 386 1.08 18.15 1.37
CA ARG A 386 1.90 18.33 0.17
C ARG A 386 3.39 18.04 0.37
N SER A 387 3.92 18.20 1.58
CA SER A 387 5.34 17.98 1.88
C SER A 387 5.68 16.51 2.10
N LEU A 388 4.73 15.71 2.62
CA LEU A 388 4.81 14.25 2.60
C LEU A 388 4.99 13.73 1.16
N ASP A 389 4.48 14.49 0.19
CA ASP A 389 4.64 14.22 -1.23
C ASP A 389 5.94 14.78 -1.83
N ALA A 390 6.31 16.02 -1.52
CA ALA A 390 7.54 16.64 -2.03
C ALA A 390 8.79 15.91 -1.53
N ALA A 391 8.81 15.48 -0.26
CA ALA A 391 9.90 14.68 0.32
C ALA A 391 10.13 13.33 -0.41
N ARG A 392 9.09 12.80 -1.08
CA ARG A 392 9.19 11.58 -1.93
C ARG A 392 9.51 11.90 -3.40
N ARG A 393 9.05 13.03 -3.94
CA ARG A 393 9.21 13.41 -5.36
C ARG A 393 10.53 14.13 -5.68
N THR A 394 11.12 14.85 -4.73
CA THR A 394 12.41 15.52 -4.91
C THR A 394 13.56 14.76 -4.27
N ALA A 395 13.60 13.44 -4.39
CA ALA A 395 14.85 12.71 -4.24
C ALA A 395 15.67 12.89 -5.56
N GLY A 396 16.61 13.81 -5.77
CA GLY A 396 17.22 14.81 -4.90
C GLY A 396 17.50 14.32 -3.49
N ARG A 397 18.02 13.09 -3.33
CA ARG A 397 18.30 12.53 -1.99
C ARG A 397 18.96 13.62 -1.17
N PRO A 398 18.46 13.94 0.04
CA PRO A 398 19.27 14.65 1.00
C PRO A 398 20.55 13.85 1.19
N VAL A 399 21.64 14.25 0.54
CA VAL A 399 22.91 13.50 0.50
C VAL A 399 23.76 13.79 1.74
N GLY A 400 23.22 14.55 2.70
CA GLY A 400 23.90 14.83 3.95
C GLY A 400 23.92 13.67 4.93
N VAL A 401 24.95 13.66 5.76
CA VAL A 401 25.05 12.79 6.92
C VAL A 401 24.97 13.66 8.18
N PHE A 402 24.02 13.36 9.05
CA PHE A 402 23.97 13.99 10.37
C PHE A 402 24.94 13.27 11.31
N VAL A 403 25.72 14.01 12.08
CA VAL A 403 26.58 13.47 13.13
C VAL A 403 26.12 14.00 14.48
N ALA A 404 25.45 13.15 15.24
CA ALA A 404 25.11 13.38 16.64
C ALA A 404 26.35 13.11 17.51
N HIS A 405 26.70 14.00 18.43
CA HIS A 405 27.94 13.87 19.20
C HIS A 405 27.89 14.47 20.61
N GLY A 406 28.79 13.96 21.46
CA GLY A 406 29.09 14.51 22.78
C GLY A 406 30.01 15.74 22.75
N ARG A 407 30.74 15.98 23.83
CA ARG A 407 31.81 16.99 23.88
C ARG A 407 33.13 16.46 23.30
N ASN A 408 33.30 15.14 23.23
CA ASN A 408 34.53 14.50 22.78
C ASN A 408 34.78 14.88 21.31
N PRO A 409 35.95 15.40 20.92
CA PRO A 409 36.26 15.73 19.53
C PRO A 409 36.38 14.52 18.59
N GLU A 410 36.29 13.27 19.05
CA GLU A 410 36.39 12.08 18.19
C GLU A 410 35.41 12.07 17.00
N TRP A 411 34.24 12.71 17.12
CA TRP A 411 33.29 12.87 16.01
C TRP A 411 33.85 13.67 14.83
N LEU A 412 34.86 14.52 15.04
CA LEU A 412 35.54 15.25 13.96
C LEU A 412 36.27 14.31 13.01
N ALA A 413 36.77 13.18 13.50
CA ALA A 413 37.40 12.15 12.68
C ALA A 413 36.34 11.46 11.79
N VAL A 414 35.15 11.19 12.34
CA VAL A 414 34.00 10.65 11.58
C VAL A 414 33.56 11.64 10.50
N LYS A 415 33.42 12.93 10.84
CA LYS A 415 33.11 13.99 9.89
C LYS A 415 34.12 14.03 8.74
N ALA A 416 35.41 14.11 9.07
CA ALA A 416 36.48 14.16 8.06
C ALA A 416 36.52 12.91 7.18
N PHE A 417 36.23 11.73 7.75
CA PHE A 417 36.14 10.49 7.00
C PHE A 417 34.99 10.55 5.97
N VAL A 418 33.78 10.91 6.40
CA VAL A 418 32.60 10.97 5.51
C VAL A 418 32.81 12.00 4.39
N GLU A 419 33.26 13.21 4.73
CA GLU A 419 33.49 14.29 3.76
C GLU A 419 34.58 13.91 2.74
N ARG A 420 35.70 13.32 3.17
CA ARG A 420 36.82 12.98 2.27
C ARG A 420 36.58 11.71 1.46
N ARG A 421 35.88 10.73 2.03
CA ARG A 421 35.72 9.39 1.42
C ARG A 421 34.55 9.33 0.44
N PHE A 422 33.46 10.04 0.75
CA PHE A 422 32.18 9.98 0.05
C PHE A 422 31.75 11.35 -0.52
N GLY A 423 32.45 12.44 -0.21
CA GLY A 423 32.10 13.76 -0.72
C GLY A 423 30.76 14.29 -0.19
N LEU A 424 30.25 13.71 0.90
CA LEU A 424 28.94 14.04 1.46
C LEU A 424 29.07 15.20 2.46
N PRO A 425 28.12 16.17 2.45
CA PRO A 425 28.09 17.20 3.46
C PRO A 425 27.74 16.59 4.83
N VAL A 426 28.50 16.96 5.87
CA VAL A 426 28.24 16.52 7.24
C VAL A 426 27.67 17.66 8.06
N TYR A 427 26.55 17.40 8.73
CA TYR A 427 25.89 18.34 9.61
C TYR A 427 25.98 17.86 11.06
N SER A 428 26.29 18.76 11.98
CA SER A 428 26.31 18.48 13.42
C SER A 428 25.75 19.66 14.20
N PHE A 429 25.19 19.39 15.38
CA PHE A 429 24.64 20.43 16.25
C PHE A 429 25.68 20.91 17.27
N GLU A 430 26.15 22.15 17.13
CA GLU A 430 26.99 22.82 18.12
C GLU A 430 26.18 23.87 18.89
N SER A 431 26.09 23.71 20.20
CA SER A 431 25.26 24.52 21.09
C SER A 431 25.63 26.01 21.09
N ASP A 432 26.84 26.34 20.65
CA ASP A 432 27.40 27.70 20.68
C ASP A 432 27.25 28.46 19.34
N ALA A 433 26.74 27.83 18.28
CA ALA A 433 26.78 28.38 16.92
C ALA A 433 25.46 29.01 16.42
N TRP A 434 24.35 28.85 17.16
CA TRP A 434 23.03 29.31 16.74
C TRP A 434 22.42 30.26 17.77
N GLY A 435 22.68 31.56 17.64
CA GLY A 435 22.01 32.58 18.46
C GLY A 435 20.48 32.41 18.44
N SER A 436 19.80 32.71 19.55
CA SER A 436 18.34 32.75 19.84
C SER A 436 17.37 31.70 19.25
N ARG A 437 17.80 30.78 18.36
CA ARG A 437 16.98 29.70 17.78
C ARG A 437 16.89 28.52 18.74
N GLN A 438 15.72 27.91 18.82
CA GLN A 438 15.50 26.73 19.66
C GLN A 438 16.12 25.49 19.01
N VAL A 439 16.72 24.61 19.82
CA VAL A 439 17.38 23.34 19.44
C VAL A 439 16.52 22.48 18.48
N THR A 440 15.21 22.47 18.71
CA THR A 440 14.22 21.75 17.91
C THR A 440 14.14 22.23 16.46
N GLU A 441 14.35 23.52 16.20
CA GLU A 441 14.31 24.06 14.85
C GLU A 441 15.54 23.71 14.02
N ALA A 442 16.71 23.62 14.66
CA ALA A 442 17.96 23.21 14.02
C ALA A 442 17.92 21.72 13.65
N LEU A 443 17.47 20.87 14.59
CA LEU A 443 17.31 19.43 14.34
C LEU A 443 16.34 19.13 13.18
N ALA A 444 15.22 19.84 13.12
CA ALA A 444 14.26 19.67 12.03
C ALA A 444 14.78 20.14 10.65
N ASP A 445 15.71 21.09 10.59
CA ASP A 445 16.41 21.47 9.35
C ASP A 445 17.41 20.38 8.93
N TYR A 446 18.12 19.77 9.89
CA TYR A 446 19.03 18.66 9.58
C TYR A 446 18.31 17.40 9.12
N MET A 447 17.15 17.07 9.69
CA MET A 447 16.30 15.98 9.21
C MET A 447 15.95 16.17 7.72
N GLN A 448 15.60 17.40 7.30
CA GLN A 448 15.30 17.68 5.89
C GLN A 448 16.53 17.57 4.95
N ARG A 449 17.76 17.67 5.47
CA ARG A 449 19.01 17.69 4.69
C ARG A 449 19.80 16.38 4.71
N CYS A 450 19.48 15.48 5.63
CA CYS A 450 20.24 14.25 5.85
C CYS A 450 19.39 13.01 5.59
N SER A 451 19.96 12.01 4.92
CA SER A 451 19.32 10.70 4.72
C SER A 451 20.01 9.56 5.46
N PHE A 452 20.99 9.89 6.30
CA PHE A 452 21.73 8.98 7.15
C PHE A 452 22.22 9.74 8.40
N ALA A 453 22.26 9.07 9.55
CA ALA A 453 22.80 9.62 10.78
C ALA A 453 23.87 8.72 11.39
N ILE A 454 24.91 9.32 11.97
CA ILE A 454 25.94 8.65 12.74
C ILE A 454 25.93 9.25 14.14
N CYS A 455 25.65 8.44 15.15
CA CYS A 455 25.57 8.87 16.53
C CYS A 455 26.79 8.40 17.31
N VAL A 456 27.63 9.34 17.73
CA VAL A 456 28.87 9.06 18.46
C VAL A 456 28.63 9.18 19.96
N LEU A 457 28.61 8.04 20.66
CA LEU A 457 28.46 7.97 22.11
C LEU A 457 29.82 7.72 22.74
N THR A 458 30.34 8.74 23.42
CA THR A 458 31.55 8.68 24.23
C THR A 458 31.19 8.71 25.72
N ALA A 459 32.00 8.05 26.54
CA ALA A 459 31.75 7.91 27.98
C ALA A 459 32.16 9.19 28.74
N GLU A 460 31.35 10.25 28.65
CA GLU A 460 31.75 11.60 29.08
C GLU A 460 30.96 12.21 30.25
N ASP A 461 29.70 11.84 30.44
CA ASP A 461 28.89 12.37 31.55
C ASP A 461 29.00 11.45 32.76
N THR A 462 29.23 12.01 33.95
CA THR A 462 29.28 11.25 35.21
C THR A 462 27.91 11.32 35.88
N THR A 463 27.29 10.17 36.15
CA THR A 463 26.09 10.07 36.99
C THR A 463 26.40 10.44 38.43
N GLY A 464 25.37 10.76 39.23
CA GLY A 464 25.53 11.04 40.66
C GLY A 464 26.22 9.92 41.46
N ASP A 465 26.23 8.70 40.91
CA ASP A 465 26.83 7.49 41.49
C ASP A 465 28.21 7.13 40.90
N GLY A 466 28.80 7.99 40.07
CA GLY A 466 30.17 7.83 39.55
C GLY A 466 30.30 6.98 38.27
N HIS A 467 29.21 6.46 37.70
CA HIS A 467 29.21 5.76 36.41
C HIS A 467 29.25 6.74 35.24
N LEU A 468 30.04 6.40 34.20
CA LEU A 468 30.13 7.17 32.96
C LEU A 468 29.00 6.77 32.00
N VAL A 469 28.27 7.75 31.47
CA VAL A 469 27.08 7.57 30.62
C VAL A 469 27.20 8.49 29.40
N ALA A 470 26.63 8.10 28.26
CA ALA A 470 26.55 8.99 27.10
C ALA A 470 25.65 10.20 27.41
N ARG A 471 25.94 11.30 26.72
CA ARG A 471 25.08 12.47 26.71
C ARG A 471 23.66 12.11 26.31
N GLN A 472 22.68 12.50 27.13
CA GLN A 472 21.26 12.28 26.85
C GLN A 472 20.80 12.90 25.52
N ASN A 473 21.43 13.99 25.08
CA ASN A 473 21.11 14.62 23.79
C ASN A 473 21.35 13.67 22.62
N VAL A 474 22.46 12.93 22.63
CA VAL A 474 22.81 11.97 21.57
C VAL A 474 21.81 10.82 21.54
N ILE A 475 21.36 10.37 22.72
CA ILE A 475 20.33 9.31 22.83
C ILE A 475 18.99 9.79 22.24
N HIS A 476 18.60 11.03 22.50
CA HIS A 476 17.40 11.62 21.92
C HIS A 476 17.52 11.75 20.39
N GLU A 477 18.69 12.17 19.90
CA GLU A 477 18.96 12.30 18.46
C GLU A 477 18.94 10.95 17.72
N ILE A 478 19.37 9.85 18.36
CA ILE A 478 19.20 8.48 17.83
C ILE A 478 17.73 8.21 17.55
N GLY A 479 16.86 8.37 18.56
CA GLY A 479 15.43 8.10 18.42
C GLY A 479 14.78 9.02 17.39
N LEU A 480 15.18 10.30 17.35
CA LEU A 480 14.66 11.29 16.42
C LEU A 480 15.01 10.94 14.96
N PHE A 481 16.25 10.58 14.68
CA PHE A 481 16.67 10.19 13.33
C PHE A 481 16.16 8.81 12.94
N GLN A 482 16.05 7.84 13.87
CA GLN A 482 15.43 6.55 13.59
C GLN A 482 13.96 6.71 13.16
N GLY A 483 13.23 7.63 13.79
CA GLY A 483 11.87 7.98 13.38
C GLY A 483 11.78 8.75 12.05
N HIS A 484 12.90 9.29 11.54
CA HIS A 484 12.92 10.08 10.31
C HIS A 484 13.46 9.33 9.10
N CYS A 485 14.64 8.73 9.22
CA CYS A 485 15.29 8.01 8.12
C CYS A 485 15.12 6.48 8.21
N GLY A 486 14.59 5.93 9.31
CA GLY A 486 14.50 4.48 9.51
C GLY A 486 15.69 3.92 10.30
N PHE A 487 15.48 2.77 10.95
CA PHE A 487 16.43 2.19 11.90
C PHE A 487 17.77 1.80 11.28
N ASP A 488 17.76 1.27 10.05
CA ASP A 488 18.95 0.87 9.30
C ASP A 488 19.81 2.04 8.81
N ARG A 489 19.23 3.25 8.79
CA ARG A 489 19.89 4.50 8.37
C ARG A 489 20.44 5.34 9.54
N VAL A 490 20.48 4.77 10.75
CA VAL A 490 21.11 5.37 11.93
C VAL A 490 22.16 4.42 12.48
N LEU A 491 23.43 4.80 12.36
CA LEU A 491 24.55 4.02 12.87
C LEU A 491 25.05 4.60 14.20
N VAL A 492 25.14 3.76 15.22
CA VAL A 492 25.62 4.16 16.55
C VAL A 492 27.07 3.72 16.71
N LEU A 493 27.99 4.65 16.96
CA LEU A 493 29.37 4.37 17.33
C LEU A 493 29.49 4.58 18.83
N ALA A 494 29.70 3.51 19.60
CA ALA A 494 29.74 3.56 21.05
C ALA A 494 31.13 3.26 21.60
N GLU A 495 31.68 4.14 22.44
CA GLU A 495 32.92 3.89 23.16
C GLU A 495 32.73 2.72 24.14
N GLU A 496 33.70 1.81 24.19
CA GLU A 496 33.71 0.70 25.16
C GLU A 496 33.58 1.23 26.60
N GLY A 497 32.62 0.68 27.35
CA GLY A 497 32.31 1.14 28.72
C GLY A 497 31.18 2.16 28.81
N CYS A 498 30.55 2.53 27.68
CA CYS A 498 29.37 3.38 27.66
C CYS A 498 28.07 2.54 27.71
N GLU A 499 27.40 2.48 28.86
CA GLU A 499 26.25 1.57 29.11
C GLU A 499 24.88 2.10 28.61
N SER A 500 24.86 3.20 27.84
CA SER A 500 23.63 3.95 27.53
C SER A 500 23.12 3.81 26.09
N VAL A 501 23.44 2.70 25.43
CA VAL A 501 22.90 2.39 24.10
C VAL A 501 21.46 1.87 24.24
N PRO A 502 20.45 2.51 23.61
CA PRO A 502 19.09 1.98 23.63
C PRO A 502 19.00 0.58 23.03
N ALA A 503 18.24 -0.34 23.64
CA ALA A 503 18.10 -1.71 23.16
C ALA A 503 17.68 -1.80 21.68
N VAL A 504 16.87 -0.83 21.22
CA VAL A 504 16.37 -0.74 19.83
C VAL A 504 17.48 -0.35 18.84
N ALA A 505 18.56 0.26 19.30
CA ALA A 505 19.71 0.66 18.47
C ALA A 505 20.86 -0.37 18.51
N ALA A 506 20.80 -1.36 19.40
CA ALA A 506 21.84 -2.37 19.58
C ALA A 506 22.23 -3.13 18.28
N PRO A 507 21.30 -3.50 17.37
CA PRO A 507 21.66 -4.13 16.10
C PRO A 507 22.47 -3.25 15.14
N TYR A 508 22.40 -1.92 15.33
CA TYR A 508 23.06 -0.91 14.49
C TYR A 508 24.18 -0.19 15.24
N THR A 509 24.71 -0.82 16.29
CA THR A 509 25.78 -0.27 17.12
C THR A 509 27.12 -0.94 16.83
N ILE A 510 28.17 -0.13 16.69
CA ILE A 510 29.57 -0.56 16.60
C ILE A 510 30.29 -0.01 17.81
N THR A 511 30.94 -0.89 18.57
CA THR A 511 31.76 -0.49 19.70
C THR A 511 33.20 -0.15 19.28
N PHE A 512 33.81 0.83 19.93
CA PHE A 512 35.22 1.18 19.70
C PHE A 512 35.98 1.46 21.01
N PRO A 513 37.28 1.11 21.10
CA PRO A 513 38.08 1.46 22.27
C PRO A 513 38.27 2.97 22.40
N ARG A 514 38.46 3.45 23.63
CA ARG A 514 38.70 4.88 23.91
C ARG A 514 39.83 5.48 23.07
N ASN A 515 39.58 6.65 22.47
CA ASN A 515 40.50 7.35 21.56
C ASN A 515 40.85 6.56 20.28
N ALA A 516 40.01 5.61 19.86
CA ALA A 516 40.25 4.76 18.70
C ALA A 516 39.01 4.63 17.80
N ILE A 517 38.23 5.71 17.65
CA ILE A 517 37.04 5.75 16.77
C ILE A 517 37.35 5.42 15.31
N ASP A 518 38.58 5.61 14.86
CA ASP A 518 39.06 5.27 13.51
C ASP A 518 38.92 3.77 13.21
N LYS A 519 38.95 2.91 14.23
CA LYS A 519 38.69 1.46 14.08
C LYS A 519 37.29 1.15 13.56
N THR A 520 36.35 2.09 13.66
CA THR A 520 34.99 1.95 13.13
C THR A 520 34.90 2.22 11.62
N PHE A 521 35.91 2.84 11.01
CA PHE A 521 35.80 3.38 9.64
C PHE A 521 35.59 2.32 8.57
N TRP A 522 36.11 1.11 8.75
CA TRP A 522 35.81 0.00 7.83
C TRP A 522 34.32 -0.38 7.87
N HIS A 523 33.73 -0.43 9.07
CA HIS A 523 32.30 -0.70 9.23
C HIS A 523 31.45 0.46 8.73
N LEU A 524 31.88 1.70 8.98
CA LEU A 524 31.22 2.91 8.49
C LEU A 524 31.24 2.99 6.95
N ASP A 525 32.37 2.65 6.30
CA ASP A 525 32.47 2.56 4.84
C ASP A 525 31.46 1.57 4.27
N ARG A 526 31.37 0.38 4.89
CA ARG A 526 30.44 -0.66 4.48
C ARG A 526 28.99 -0.23 4.68
N ALA A 527 28.65 0.36 5.82
CA ALA A 527 27.29 0.81 6.14
C ALA A 527 26.80 1.86 5.13
N LEU A 528 27.61 2.88 4.84
CA LEU A 528 27.25 3.92 3.86
C LEU A 528 27.08 3.35 2.45
N ARG A 529 27.95 2.41 2.03
CA ARG A 529 27.83 1.75 0.72
C ARG A 529 26.57 0.92 0.57
N THR A 530 26.21 0.13 1.58
CA THR A 530 24.98 -0.66 1.59
C THR A 530 23.74 0.22 1.43
N HIS A 531 23.79 1.47 1.88
CA HIS A 531 22.70 2.43 1.75
C HIS A 531 22.78 3.29 0.47
N GLY A 532 23.66 2.94 -0.47
CA GLY A 532 23.75 3.55 -1.80
C GLY A 532 24.51 4.88 -1.84
N PHE A 533 25.46 5.11 -0.92
CA PHE A 533 26.42 6.21 -1.03
C PHE A 533 27.69 5.76 -1.76
N GLU A 534 28.06 6.46 -2.83
CA GLU A 534 29.23 6.15 -3.65
C GLU A 534 30.49 6.89 -3.17
N ARG A 535 31.66 6.33 -3.44
CA ARG A 535 32.93 6.96 -3.14
C ARG A 535 33.23 8.04 -4.17
N THR A 536 33.76 9.17 -3.72
CA THR A 536 34.27 10.22 -4.61
C THR A 536 35.61 9.81 -5.23
#